data_AF-A0A2N1ARJ7-F1
#
_entry.id   AF-A0A2N1ARJ7-F1
#
_cell.length_a   1.000
_cell.length_b   1.000
_cell.length_c   1.000
_cell.angle_alpha   90.00
_cell.angle_beta   90.00
_cell.angle_gamma   90.00
#
_symmetry.space_group_name_H-M   'P 1'
#
loop_
_entity.id
_entity.type
_entity.pdbx_description
1 polymer ?
#
loop_
_entity_poly.entity_id
_entity_poly.type
_entity_poly.pdbx_seq_one_letter_code
_entity_poly.pdbx_strand_id
1 'polypeptide(L)'
;MIVRWETNHDYVLVHIHQDMFGDWIFSRAWGQIGTQFGGLKHQLADTLELAQMWLEDETTIQSSRGFRKVLDVADHTPEGQEAMRQLSLLDTL
;
A
#
# COMPACT_ATOMS: atom_id res chain seq x y z
N MET A 1 -2.24 0.16 8.65
CA MET A 1 -1.60 1.40 8.20
C MET A 1 -1.56 1.42 6.68
N ILE A 2 -1.83 2.58 6.07
CA ILE A 2 -1.88 2.76 4.63
C ILE A 2 -0.89 3.85 4.22
N VAL A 3 -0.08 3.54 3.23
CA VAL A 3 0.88 4.47 2.64
C VAL A 3 0.69 4.48 1.14
N ARG A 4 0.66 5.68 0.55
CA ARG A 4 0.53 5.85 -0.90
C ARG A 4 1.60 6.78 -1.42
N TRP A 5 2.19 6.37 -2.53
CA TRP A 5 3.08 7.18 -3.33
C TRP A 5 2.53 7.36 -4.74
N GLU A 6 2.81 8.51 -5.33
CA GLU A 6 2.33 8.86 -6.66
C GLU A 6 3.38 9.60 -7.48
N THR A 7 3.30 9.41 -8.78
CA THR A 7 3.81 10.32 -9.80
C THR A 7 2.62 10.90 -10.57
N ASN A 8 2.89 11.64 -11.65
CA ASN A 8 1.81 12.14 -12.53
C ASN A 8 1.03 11.02 -13.24
N HIS A 9 1.61 9.83 -13.37
CA HIS A 9 1.05 8.74 -14.19
C HIS A 9 0.91 7.42 -13.44
N ASP A 10 1.66 7.22 -12.35
CA ASP A 10 1.74 5.95 -11.64
C ASP A 10 1.44 6.15 -10.15
N TYR A 11 0.89 5.10 -9.54
CA TYR A 11 0.70 5.03 -8.09
C TYR A 11 1.26 3.73 -7.53
N VAL A 12 1.68 3.79 -6.27
CA VAL A 12 2.00 2.63 -5.45
C VAL A 12 1.30 2.82 -4.11
N LEU A 13 0.57 1.81 -3.68
CA LEU A 13 -0.15 1.80 -2.40
C LEU A 13 0.28 0.58 -1.61
N VAL A 14 0.70 0.81 -0.38
CA VAL A 14 1.01 -0.24 0.58
C VAL A 14 0.02 -0.17 1.72
N HIS A 15 -0.53 -1.32 2.08
CA HIS A 15 -1.43 -1.49 3.19
C HIS A 15 -0.93 -2.61 4.08
N ILE A 16 -0.63 -2.26 5.34
CA ILE A 16 -0.20 -3.20 6.38
C ILE A 16 -1.33 -3.33 7.39
N HIS A 17 -1.91 -4.51 7.54
CA HIS A 17 -2.90 -4.77 8.59
C HIS A 17 -2.69 -6.12 9.23
N GLN A 18 -3.37 -6.34 10.35
CA GLN A 18 -3.42 -7.62 11.02
C GLN A 18 -4.66 -8.38 10.54
N ASP A 19 -4.50 -9.64 10.18
CA ASP A 19 -5.61 -10.55 9.85
C ASP A 19 -6.34 -11.03 11.12
N MET A 20 -7.48 -11.69 10.94
CA MET A 20 -8.31 -12.27 12.01
C MET A 20 -7.57 -13.30 12.87
N PHE A 21 -6.49 -13.89 12.34
CA PHE A 21 -5.64 -14.86 13.05
C PHE A 21 -4.42 -14.23 13.74
N GLY A 22 -4.23 -12.91 13.61
CA GLY A 22 -3.14 -12.19 14.26
C GLY A 22 -1.88 -12.03 13.40
N ASP A 23 -1.83 -12.63 12.21
CA ASP A 23 -0.73 -12.46 11.25
C ASP A 23 -0.76 -11.06 10.62
N TRP A 24 0.42 -10.53 10.25
CA TRP A 24 0.49 -9.24 9.57
C TRP A 24 0.49 -9.45 8.05
N ILE A 25 -0.42 -8.79 7.36
CA ILE A 25 -0.51 -8.80 5.90
C ILE A 25 0.06 -7.50 5.36
N PHE A 26 1.10 -7.61 4.55
CA PHE A 26 1.65 -6.55 3.73
C PHE A 26 1.06 -6.66 2.31
N SER A 27 0.11 -5.80 2.01
CA SER A 27 -0.51 -5.70 0.68
C SER A 27 0.11 -4.55 -0.09
N ARG A 28 0.58 -4.81 -1.29
CA ARG A 28 1.15 -3.79 -2.19
C ARG A 28 0.38 -3.79 -3.49
N ALA A 29 -0.27 -2.68 -3.79
CA ALA A 29 -0.86 -2.39 -5.08
C ALA A 29 0.02 -1.39 -5.85
N TRP A 30 0.07 -1.51 -7.16
CA TRP A 30 0.69 -0.53 -8.04
C TRP A 30 -0.05 -0.47 -9.37
N GLY A 31 0.05 0.65 -10.07
CA GLY A 31 -0.55 0.77 -11.40
C GLY A 31 -0.44 2.16 -11.99
N GLN A 32 -1.00 2.30 -13.19
CA GLN A 32 -1.11 3.58 -13.88
C GLN A 32 -2.44 4.25 -13.57
N ILE A 33 -2.37 5.51 -13.15
CA ILE A 33 -3.52 6.35 -12.81
C ILE A 33 -4.42 6.49 -14.04
N GLY A 34 -5.71 6.17 -13.88
CA GLY A 34 -6.69 6.25 -14.96
C GLY A 34 -6.73 5.05 -15.89
N THR A 35 -5.98 3.97 -15.61
CA THR A 35 -5.99 2.74 -16.39
C THR A 35 -6.28 1.51 -15.51
N GLN A 36 -6.57 0.37 -16.13
CA GLN A 36 -6.63 -0.92 -15.45
C GLN A 36 -5.26 -1.60 -15.33
N PHE A 37 -4.19 -0.98 -15.83
CA PHE A 37 -2.86 -1.56 -15.75
C PHE A 37 -2.32 -1.40 -14.34
N GLY A 38 -2.13 -2.52 -13.68
CA GLY A 38 -1.61 -2.58 -12.33
C GLY A 38 -1.39 -4.02 -11.87
N GLY A 39 -0.98 -4.14 -10.64
CA GLY A 39 -0.83 -5.42 -9.97
C GLY A 39 -1.02 -5.26 -8.47
N LEU A 40 -1.34 -6.38 -7.84
CA LEU A 40 -1.47 -6.49 -6.40
C LEU A 40 -0.64 -7.68 -5.94
N LYS A 41 0.07 -7.51 -4.82
CA LYS A 41 0.81 -8.57 -4.18
C LYS A 41 0.60 -8.51 -2.68
N HIS A 42 0.20 -9.64 -2.10
CA HIS A 42 0.14 -9.82 -0.66
C HIS A 42 1.36 -10.62 -0.19
N GLN A 43 1.88 -10.25 0.97
CA GLN A 43 2.96 -10.95 1.65
C GLN A 43 2.60 -11.04 3.13
N LEU A 44 2.83 -12.20 3.72
CA LEU A 44 2.65 -12.42 5.16
C LEU A 44 3.93 -12.04 5.88
N ALA A 45 3.80 -11.28 6.95
CA ALA A 45 4.86 -10.93 7.87
C ALA A 45 4.53 -11.51 9.25
N ASP A 46 5.50 -12.18 9.85
CA ASP A 46 5.34 -12.79 11.18
C ASP A 46 5.19 -11.73 12.28
N THR A 47 5.73 -10.52 12.07
CA THR A 47 5.66 -9.40 13.02
C THR A 47 5.39 -8.08 12.32
N LEU A 48 4.83 -7.13 13.08
CA LEU A 48 4.65 -5.75 12.61
C LEU A 48 5.99 -5.10 12.22
N GLU A 49 7.05 -5.38 12.96
CA GLU A 49 8.40 -4.86 12.74
C GLU A 49 8.94 -5.31 11.37
N LEU A 50 8.70 -6.57 10.99
CA LEU A 50 9.09 -7.09 9.68
C LEU A 50 8.31 -6.38 8.56
N ALA A 51 7.00 -6.17 8.73
CA ALA A 51 6.20 -5.43 7.77
C ALA A 51 6.62 -3.95 7.65
N GLN A 52 7.04 -3.32 8.76
CA GLN A 52 7.57 -1.96 8.78
C GLN A 52 8.92 -1.87 8.07
N MET A 53 9.82 -2.84 8.26
CA MET A 53 11.09 -2.90 7.53
C MET A 53 10.86 -2.94 6.02
N TRP A 54 9.92 -3.75 5.54
CA TRP A 54 9.56 -3.78 4.10
C TRP A 54 8.97 -2.46 3.60
N LEU A 55 8.24 -1.74 4.45
CA LEU A 55 7.71 -0.43 4.12
C LEU A 55 8.81 0.62 3.99
N GLU A 56 9.82 0.58 4.84
CA GLU A 56 10.98 1.47 4.77
C GLU A 56 11.79 1.24 3.50
N ASP A 57 11.98 -0.03 3.13
CA ASP A 57 12.59 -0.42 1.86
C ASP A 57 11.78 0.11 0.66
N GLU A 58 10.46 -0.09 0.65
CA GLU A 58 9.59 0.46 -0.40
C GLU A 58 9.65 1.98 -0.43
N THR A 59 9.66 2.66 0.73
CA THR A 59 9.78 4.12 0.81
C THR A 59 11.07 4.60 0.13
N THR A 60 12.18 3.92 0.39
CA THR A 60 13.48 4.25 -0.19
C THR A 60 13.48 4.00 -1.70
N ILE A 61 12.96 2.86 -2.14
CA ILE A 61 12.85 2.51 -3.57
C ILE A 61 11.98 3.52 -4.31
N GLN A 62 10.78 3.83 -3.80
CA GLN A 62 9.86 4.76 -4.46
C GLN A 62 10.42 6.18 -4.50
N SER A 63 11.05 6.64 -3.43
CA SER A 63 11.71 7.94 -3.39
C SER A 63 12.85 8.03 -4.43
N SER A 64 13.64 6.97 -4.58
CA SER A 64 14.71 6.91 -5.59
C SER A 64 14.19 6.95 -7.04
N ARG A 65 12.95 6.48 -7.25
CA ARG A 65 12.25 6.47 -8.54
C ARG A 65 11.48 7.77 -8.82
N GLY A 66 11.53 8.74 -7.91
CA GLY A 66 10.87 10.04 -8.05
C GLY A 66 9.39 10.06 -7.68
N PHE A 67 8.88 8.98 -7.06
CA PHE A 67 7.53 8.99 -6.50
C PHE A 67 7.49 9.85 -5.24
N ARG A 68 6.37 10.55 -5.03
CA ARG A 68 6.14 11.38 -3.85
C ARG A 68 5.17 10.68 -2.92
N LYS A 69 5.51 10.64 -1.63
CA LYS A 69 4.59 10.15 -0.59
C LYS A 69 3.44 11.15 -0.46
N VAL A 70 2.22 10.70 -0.73
CA VAL A 70 1.00 11.54 -0.70
C VAL A 70 0.06 11.16 0.44
N LEU A 71 0.18 9.93 0.96
CA LEU A 71 -0.62 9.42 2.06
C LEU A 71 0.26 8.63 3.02
N ASP A 72 0.07 8.86 4.31
CA ASP A 72 0.63 8.07 5.41
C ASP A 72 -0.32 8.14 6.60
N VAL A 73 -1.21 7.15 6.72
CA VAL A 73 -2.30 7.19 7.69
C VAL A 73 -2.57 5.83 8.30
N ALA A 74 -3.16 5.83 9.49
CA ALA A 74 -3.65 4.61 10.10
C ALA A 74 -4.99 4.18 9.48
N ASP A 75 -5.29 2.87 9.47
CA ASP A 75 -6.46 2.31 8.78
C ASP A 75 -7.79 2.82 9.34
N HIS A 76 -7.81 3.22 10.61
CA HIS A 76 -9.01 3.72 11.30
C HIS A 76 -9.32 5.19 11.00
N THR A 77 -8.48 5.87 10.21
CA THR A 77 -8.73 7.26 9.80
C THR A 77 -9.68 7.31 8.60
N PRO A 78 -10.47 8.39 8.43
CA PRO A 78 -11.35 8.56 7.27
C PRO A 78 -10.61 8.44 5.93
N GLU A 79 -9.40 9.01 5.86
CA GLU A 79 -8.53 8.97 4.70
C GLU A 79 -8.01 7.55 4.44
N GLY A 80 -7.74 6.79 5.50
CA GLY A 80 -7.40 5.38 5.43
C GLY A 80 -8.56 4.54 4.87
N GLN A 81 -9.77 4.76 5.36
CA GLN A 81 -10.96 4.05 4.88
C GLN A 81 -11.24 4.29 3.39
N GLU A 82 -11.05 5.52 2.90
CA GLU A 82 -11.18 5.82 1.47
C GLU A 82 -10.08 5.15 0.63
N ALA A 83 -8.84 5.12 1.11
CA ALA A 83 -7.75 4.43 0.42
C ALA A 83 -7.96 2.90 0.38
N MET A 84 -8.53 2.31 1.44
CA MET A 84 -8.98 0.90 1.43
C MET A 84 -10.04 0.63 0.39
N ARG A 85 -11.02 1.54 0.28
CA ARG A 85 -12.10 1.40 -0.69
C ARG A 85 -11.56 1.37 -2.11
N GLN A 86 -10.56 2.21 -2.40
CA GLN A 86 -9.89 2.21 -3.70
C GLN A 86 -9.08 0.92 -3.93
N LEU A 87 -8.41 0.39 -2.91
CA LEU A 87 -7.69 -0.88 -3.01
C LEU A 87 -8.64 -2.06 -3.25
N SER A 88 -9.76 -2.14 -2.53
CA SER A 88 -10.77 -3.20 -2.71
C SER A 88 -11.41 -3.20 -4.10
N LEU A 89 -11.43 -2.08 -4.81
CA LEU A 89 -11.91 -2.00 -6.20
C LEU A 89 -10.92 -2.62 -7.19
N LEU A 90 -9.63 -2.71 -6.83
CA LEU A 90 -8.59 -3.31 -7.66
C LEU A 90 -8.54 -4.84 -7.51
N ASP A 91 -8.97 -5.37 -6.36
CA ASP A 91 -9.04 -6.82 -6.08
C ASP A 91 -10.15 -7.55 -6.84
N THR A 92 -11.16 -6.83 -7.35
CA THR A 92 -12.34 -7.41 -8.02
C THR A 92 -12.23 -7.56 -9.54
N LEU A 93 -11.06 -7.28 -10.14
CA LEU A 93 -10.78 -7.41 -11.58
C LEU A 93 -9.92 -8.63 -11.87
#